data_AF-A0A386C8P2-F1
#
_entry.id   AF-A0A386C8P2-F1
#
_cell.length_a   1.000
_cell.length_b   1.000
_cell.length_c   1.000
_cell.angle_alpha   90.00
_cell.angle_beta   90.00
_cell.angle_gamma   90.00
#
_symmetry.space_group_name_H-M   'P 1'
#
loop_
_entity.id
_entity.type
_entity.pdbx_description
1 polymer ?
#
loop_
_entity_poly.entity_id
_entity_poly.type
_entity_poly.pdbx_seq_one_letter_code
_entity_poly.pdbx_strand_id
1 'polypeptide(L)' 'MLEVVPLGGLGEFGMNMLALTWGETTIVVDAGVMFPDP' A
#
# COMPACT_ATOMS: atom_id res chain seq x y z
N MET A 1 -2.27 -2.15 19.02
CA MET A 1 -1.27 -1.22 18.45
C MET A 1 -1.65 -0.99 17.00
N LEU A 2 -1.43 0.20 16.47
CA LEU A 2 -1.64 0.45 15.03
C LEU A 2 -0.43 -0.08 14.28
N GLU A 3 -0.67 -0.96 13.32
CA GLU A 3 0.35 -1.42 12.37
C GLU A 3 0.16 -0.70 11.04
N VAL A 4 1.27 -0.27 10.45
CA VAL A 4 1.32 0.50 9.20
C VAL A 4 2.31 -0.20 8.29
N VAL A 5 1.79 -0.83 7.24
CA VAL A 5 2.60 -1.62 6.30
C VAL A 5 2.38 -1.10 4.88
N PRO A 6 3.39 -0.47 4.26
CA PRO A 6 3.35 -0.13 2.84
C PRO A 6 3.49 -1.42 2.02
N LEU A 7 2.53 -1.66 1.14
CA LEU A 7 2.52 -2.82 0.24
C LEU A 7 3.10 -2.48 -1.14
N GLY A 8 3.18 -1.19 -1.51
CA GLY A 8 3.84 -0.71 -2.72
C GLY A 8 3.93 0.82 -2.78
N GLY A 9 4.75 1.33 -3.69
CA GLY A 9 4.93 2.78 -3.91
C GLY A 9 6.00 3.47 -3.04
N LEU A 10 6.76 2.71 -2.24
CA LEU A 10 7.90 3.27 -1.53
C LEU A 10 9.17 3.22 -2.38
N GLY A 11 9.75 4.39 -2.65
CA GLY A 11 10.99 4.50 -3.43
C GLY A 11 10.79 4.37 -4.95
N GLU A 12 9.55 4.25 -5.41
CA GLU A 12 9.19 4.08 -6.83
C GLU A 12 7.95 4.93 -7.19
N PHE A 13 7.68 5.10 -8.49
CA PHE A 13 6.48 5.78 -8.99
C PHE A 13 5.41 4.77 -9.41
N GLY A 14 4.28 4.73 -8.70
CA GLY A 14 3.18 3.80 -8.97
C GLY A 14 3.06 2.72 -7.90
N MET A 15 2.21 1.72 -8.13
CA MET A 15 1.94 0.61 -7.19
C MET A 15 1.50 1.04 -5.76
N ASN A 16 0.98 2.26 -5.60
CA ASN A 16 0.62 2.77 -4.28
C ASN A 16 -0.42 1.87 -3.59
N MET A 17 -0.05 1.34 -2.43
CA MET A 17 -0.96 0.58 -1.57
C MET A 17 -0.45 0.57 -0.13
N LEU A 18 -1.33 0.86 0.82
CA LEU A 18 -1.04 0.90 2.25
C LEU A 18 -2.03 0.04 3.04
N ALA A 19 -1.52 -0.81 3.93
CA ALA A 19 -2.33 -1.53 4.90
C ALA A 19 -2.21 -0.89 6.29
N LEU A 20 -3.36 -0.60 6.89
CA LEU A 20 -3.50 -0.13 8.26
C LEU A 20 -4.24 -1.20 9.06
N THR A 21 -3.60 -1.77 10.07
CA THR A 21 -4.20 -2.85 10.88
C THR A 21 -4.34 -2.43 12.33
N TRP A 22 -5.54 -2.64 12.88
CA TRP A 22 -5.85 -2.44 14.29
C TRP A 22 -6.72 -3.58 14.82
N GLY A 23 -6.14 -4.39 15.72
CA GLY A 23 -6.81 -5.58 16.22
C GLY A 23 -7.02 -6.58 15.07
N GLU A 24 -8.27 -6.98 14.84
CA GLU A 24 -8.65 -7.92 13.77
C GLU A 24 -9.07 -7.23 12.47
N THR A 25 -9.04 -5.90 12.44
CA THR A 25 -9.49 -5.11 11.29
C THR A 25 -8.29 -4.56 10.52
N THR A 26 -8.29 -4.78 9.21
CA THR A 26 -7.36 -4.15 8.27
C THR A 26 -8.11 -3.28 7.29
N ILE A 27 -7.64 -2.05 7.11
CA ILE A 27 -8.07 -1.14 6.06
C ILE A 27 -6.96 -1.06 5.03
N VAL A 28 -7.31 -1.26 3.75
CA VAL A 28 -6.42 -1.03 2.62
C VAL A 28 -6.76 0.31 2.00
N VAL A 29 -5.73 1.12 1.77
CA VAL A 29 -5.83 2.39 1.04
C VAL A 29 -5.14 2.22 -0.31
N ASP A 30 -5.87 2.58 -1.35
CA ASP A 30 -5.50 2.43 -2.76
C ASP A 30 -5.24 0.99 -3.24
N ALA A 31 -5.18 0.86 -4.56
CA ALA A 31 -4.72 -0.31 -5.27
C ALA A 31 -4.10 0.15 -6.60
N GLY A 32 -3.12 1.06 -6.48
CA GLY A 32 -2.45 1.64 -7.63
C GLY A 32 -1.74 0.58 -8.47
N VAL A 33 -1.65 0.84 -9.77
CA VAL A 33 -0.84 0.05 -10.70
C VAL A 33 0.33 0.88 -11.21
N MET A 34 1.35 0.22 -11.72
CA MET A 34 2.46 0.84 -12.44
C MET A 34 2.29 0.56 -13.92
N PHE A 35 2.63 1.55 -14.75
CA PHE A 35 2.70 1.36 -16.18
C PHE A 35 4.03 0.67 -16.54
N PRO A 36 4.03 -0.23 -17.54
CA PRO A 36 5.26 -0.86 -17.98
C PRO A 36 6.25 0.17 -18.53
N ASP A 37 7.54 -0.12 -18.39
CA ASP A 37 8.59 0.62 -19.08
C ASP A 37 8.39 0.54 -20.61
N PRO A 38 8.87 1.55 -21.37
CA PRO A 38 8.72 1.61 -22.83
C PRO A 38 9.28 0.42 -23.60
#